data_AF-W9QMP6-F1
#
_entry.id   AF-W9QMP6-F1
#
_cell.length_a   1.000
_cell.length_b   1.000
_cell.length_c   1.000
_cell.angle_alpha   90.00
_cell.angle_beta   90.00
_cell.angle_gamma   90.00
#
_symmetry.space_group_name_H-M   'P 1'
#
loop_
_entity.id
_entity.type
_entity.pdbx_description
1 polymer ?
#
loop_
_entity_poly.entity_id
_entity_poly.type
_entity_poly.pdbx_seq_one_letter_code
_entity_poly.pdbx_strand_id
1 'polypeptide(L)'
;MRDRDWRISAWIFSFIVVWWEISEARALLEWHNVSKFCGRCGEKTVPKEAGRRKQCSSDSCGQRIYPRVDPVVIMLVIDQENDRALFSRQSRFVPRMWSCLAGFIEPGESLEEAVRRETWEETGIEVGEVVYHSSQPWPVGPSSIPCQLMVGFFAYAKSLEINVDKEELEDAEWHSREDVKKALVAAEYKKSQITAAAKVEQMCKGVEKGQNLAADFNVESGELAPMFFPGPFAIAHHLISSWAFQDAVGGGQARLKQPSGSFSSL
;
A
#
# COMPACT_ATOMS: atom_id res chain seq x y z
N MET A 1 28.68 -13.86 23.65
CA MET A 1 27.88 -12.65 23.93
C MET A 1 28.13 -11.69 22.78
N ARG A 2 27.07 -11.33 22.03
CA ARG A 2 26.99 -10.33 20.94
C ARG A 2 28.06 -10.36 19.84
N ASP A 3 27.78 -11.09 18.76
CA ASP A 3 28.33 -10.73 17.44
C ASP A 3 27.45 -11.25 16.29
N ARG A 4 26.17 -10.85 16.30
CA ARG A 4 25.27 -11.03 15.17
C ARG A 4 24.55 -9.72 14.91
N ASP A 5 24.56 -9.33 13.64
CA ASP A 5 23.52 -8.53 12.98
C ASP A 5 23.74 -7.04 12.64
N TRP A 6 24.96 -6.61 12.29
CA TRP A 6 25.15 -5.28 11.66
C TRP A 6 25.00 -5.30 10.13
N ARG A 7 25.18 -6.46 9.48
CA ARG A 7 25.16 -6.57 8.02
C ARG A 7 23.73 -6.54 7.47
N ILE A 8 22.75 -7.18 8.12
CA ILE A 8 21.35 -7.14 7.66
C ILE A 8 20.78 -5.71 7.74
N SER A 9 21.18 -4.95 8.76
CA SER A 9 20.80 -3.55 8.92
C SER A 9 21.26 -2.69 7.74
N ALA A 10 22.50 -2.86 7.26
CA ALA A 10 23.05 -2.04 6.17
C ALA A 10 22.34 -2.27 4.82
N TRP A 11 21.88 -3.50 4.54
CA TRP A 11 21.15 -3.80 3.29
C TRP A 11 19.72 -3.28 3.29
N ILE A 12 19.02 -3.36 4.42
CA ILE A 12 17.67 -2.80 4.58
C ILE A 12 17.70 -1.27 4.48
N PHE A 13 18.70 -0.63 5.11
CA PHE A 13 18.91 0.82 4.99
C PHE A 13 19.21 1.24 3.54
N SER A 14 20.00 0.47 2.80
CA SER A 14 20.34 0.79 1.41
C SER A 14 19.13 0.74 0.46
N PHE A 15 18.25 -0.26 0.61
CA PHE A 15 17.07 -0.38 -0.26
C PHE A 15 15.95 0.61 0.07
N ILE A 16 15.71 0.90 1.36
CA ILE A 16 14.69 1.89 1.77
C ILE A 16 15.08 3.29 1.28
N VAL A 17 16.37 3.65 1.41
CA VAL A 17 16.89 4.93 0.94
C VAL A 17 16.76 5.04 -0.58
N VAL A 18 17.15 4.00 -1.33
CA VAL A 18 17.03 4.00 -2.79
C VAL A 18 15.57 4.06 -3.25
N TRP A 19 14.66 3.34 -2.60
CA TRP A 19 13.22 3.42 -2.93
C TRP A 19 12.66 4.81 -2.65
N TRP A 20 13.03 5.41 -1.51
CA TRP A 20 12.62 6.76 -1.13
C TRP A 20 13.10 7.80 -2.15
N GLU A 21 14.39 7.77 -2.52
CA GLU A 21 14.99 8.69 -3.48
C GLU A 21 14.37 8.57 -4.87
N ILE A 22 14.18 7.33 -5.35
CA ILE A 22 13.51 7.08 -6.64
C ILE A 22 12.06 7.57 -6.60
N SER A 23 11.37 7.37 -5.48
CA SER A 23 9.98 7.82 -5.31
C SER A 23 9.87 9.33 -5.36
N GLU A 24 10.72 10.04 -4.63
CA GLU A 24 10.77 11.52 -4.64
C GLU A 24 11.10 12.04 -6.05
N ALA A 25 12.12 11.47 -6.70
CA ALA A 25 12.53 11.89 -8.03
C ALA A 25 11.42 11.68 -9.07
N ARG A 26 10.79 10.50 -9.08
CA ARG A 26 9.69 10.18 -10.00
C ARG A 26 8.48 11.08 -9.77
N ALA A 27 8.10 11.31 -8.51
CA ALA A 27 6.99 12.18 -8.15
C ALA A 27 7.22 13.62 -8.60
N LEU A 28 8.42 14.16 -8.36
CA LEU A 28 8.78 15.51 -8.80
C LEU A 28 8.78 15.61 -10.33
N LEU A 29 9.40 14.66 -11.03
CA LEU A 29 9.46 14.67 -12.49
C LEU A 29 8.05 14.61 -13.12
N GLU A 30 7.18 13.74 -12.63
CA GLU A 30 5.82 13.63 -13.14
C GLU A 30 5.01 14.89 -12.83
N TRP A 31 5.13 15.43 -11.61
CA TRP A 31 4.51 16.71 -11.27
C TRP A 31 5.00 17.86 -12.18
N HIS A 32 6.29 17.85 -12.53
CA HIS A 32 6.84 18.80 -13.50
C HIS A 32 6.19 18.66 -14.88
N ASN A 33 5.94 17.42 -15.32
CA ASN A 33 5.32 17.10 -16.60
C ASN A 33 3.84 17.51 -16.68
N VAL A 34 3.06 17.28 -15.62
CA VAL A 34 1.61 17.57 -15.66
C VAL A 34 1.29 19.02 -15.29
N SER A 35 2.07 19.67 -14.42
CA SER A 35 1.77 21.01 -13.90
C SER A 35 2.42 22.13 -14.72
N LYS A 36 2.23 22.17 -16.05
CA LYS A 36 2.91 23.15 -16.92
C LYS A 36 2.37 24.58 -16.81
N PHE A 37 1.08 24.71 -16.50
CA PHE A 37 0.35 25.98 -16.48
C PHE A 37 -0.25 26.27 -15.10
N CYS A 38 -0.51 27.53 -14.82
CA CYS A 38 -1.06 28.00 -13.57
C CYS A 38 -2.58 27.78 -13.55
N GLY A 39 -3.08 26.96 -12.63
CA GLY A 39 -4.53 26.72 -12.48
C GLY A 39 -5.37 27.96 -12.13
N ARG A 40 -4.73 29.08 -11.72
CA ARG A 40 -5.44 30.34 -11.41
C ARG A 40 -5.64 31.24 -12.63
N CYS A 41 -4.68 31.31 -13.55
CA CYS A 41 -4.67 32.32 -14.63
C CYS A 41 -4.33 31.76 -16.02
N GLY A 42 -4.00 30.48 -16.14
CA GLY A 42 -3.62 29.84 -17.41
C GLY A 42 -2.16 30.00 -17.81
N GLU A 43 -1.41 30.95 -17.23
CA GLU A 43 -0.05 31.23 -17.68
C GLU A 43 0.99 30.18 -17.28
N LYS A 44 2.10 30.14 -18.03
CA LYS A 44 3.18 29.18 -17.82
C LYS A 44 3.73 29.27 -16.39
N THR A 45 4.22 28.15 -15.91
CA THR A 45 4.89 28.06 -14.61
C THR A 45 6.38 27.85 -14.79
N VAL A 46 7.17 28.48 -13.93
CA VAL A 46 8.63 28.36 -13.91
C VAL A 46 9.09 27.64 -12.64
N PRO A 47 10.01 26.66 -12.74
CA PRO A 47 10.60 26.02 -11.57
C PRO A 47 11.35 27.03 -10.69
N LYS A 48 11.25 26.86 -9.37
CA LYS A 48 12.00 27.59 -8.34
C LYS A 48 12.50 26.59 -7.29
N GLU A 49 13.46 27.01 -6.45
CA GLU A 49 14.00 26.19 -5.34
C GLU A 49 14.47 24.80 -5.77
N ALA A 50 15.35 24.76 -6.77
CA ALA A 50 15.87 23.51 -7.35
C ALA A 50 14.77 22.54 -7.85
N GLY A 51 13.61 23.09 -8.24
CA GLY A 51 12.49 22.30 -8.76
C GLY A 51 11.52 21.79 -7.69
N ARG A 52 11.67 22.16 -6.42
CA ARG A 52 10.73 21.78 -5.34
C ARG A 52 9.45 22.60 -5.31
N ARG A 53 9.42 23.72 -6.04
CA ARG A 53 8.19 24.47 -6.29
C ARG A 53 8.18 25.07 -7.68
N LYS A 54 7.00 25.50 -8.09
CA LYS A 54 6.75 26.26 -9.31
C LYS A 54 6.17 27.62 -8.95
N GLN A 55 6.40 28.59 -9.80
CA GLN A 55 5.82 29.92 -9.69
C GLN A 55 5.23 30.34 -11.03
N CYS A 56 4.05 30.95 -11.03
CA CYS A 56 3.47 31.51 -12.24
C CYS A 56 4.41 32.57 -12.83
N SER A 57 4.58 32.57 -14.16
CA SER A 57 5.43 33.53 -14.86
C SER A 57 4.83 34.92 -14.98
N SER A 58 3.52 35.07 -14.75
CA SER A 58 2.85 36.36 -14.76
C SER A 58 3.12 37.11 -13.45
N ASP A 59 3.70 38.30 -13.56
CA ASP A 59 3.99 39.18 -12.41
C ASP A 59 2.72 39.63 -11.68
N SER A 60 1.58 39.72 -12.38
CA SER A 60 0.30 40.07 -11.75
C SER A 60 -0.33 38.92 -10.98
N CYS A 61 0.04 37.67 -11.28
CA CYS A 61 -0.47 36.49 -10.60
C CYS A 61 0.47 36.04 -9.48
N GLY A 62 1.75 35.83 -9.78
CA GLY A 62 2.79 35.45 -8.82
C GLY A 62 2.57 34.13 -8.05
N GLN A 63 1.52 33.36 -8.39
CA GLN A 63 1.06 32.20 -7.62
C GLN A 63 2.16 31.16 -7.45
N ARG A 64 2.31 30.67 -6.21
CA ARG A 64 3.22 29.57 -5.85
C ARG A 64 2.46 28.25 -5.92
N ILE A 65 3.09 27.23 -6.51
CA ILE A 65 2.50 25.91 -6.73
C ILE A 65 3.47 24.87 -6.19
N TYR A 66 2.95 23.96 -5.38
CA TYR A 66 3.71 22.87 -4.75
C TYR A 66 3.34 21.52 -5.38
N PRO A 67 4.19 20.50 -5.26
CA PRO A 67 3.88 19.14 -5.66
C PRO A 67 2.59 18.62 -5.00
N ARG A 68 1.72 18.00 -5.79
CA ARG A 68 0.49 17.35 -5.30
C ARG A 68 0.85 15.98 -4.70
N VAL A 69 0.29 15.67 -3.55
CA VAL A 69 0.32 14.35 -2.93
C VAL A 69 -1.13 13.97 -2.62
N ASP A 70 -1.59 12.86 -3.19
CA ASP A 70 -2.97 12.41 -3.06
C ASP A 70 -3.05 11.33 -1.95
N PRO A 71 -3.74 11.59 -0.82
CA PRO A 71 -3.87 10.61 0.25
C PRO A 71 -4.82 9.49 -0.16
N VAL A 72 -4.39 8.25 0.09
CA VAL A 72 -5.17 7.05 -0.16
C VAL A 72 -5.14 6.23 1.13
N VAL A 73 -6.31 5.90 1.67
CA VAL A 73 -6.39 4.97 2.79
C VAL A 73 -6.33 3.55 2.25
N ILE A 74 -5.62 2.66 2.95
CA ILE A 74 -5.61 1.22 2.69
C ILE A 74 -5.83 0.50 4.00
N MET A 75 -6.81 -0.41 4.05
CA MET A 75 -7.27 -1.00 5.30
C MET A 75 -7.41 -2.51 5.21
N LEU A 76 -6.86 -3.19 6.21
CA LEU A 76 -7.19 -4.58 6.47
C LEU A 76 -8.37 -4.63 7.44
N VAL A 77 -9.52 -5.07 6.94
CA VAL A 77 -10.73 -5.23 7.75
C VAL A 77 -10.71 -6.58 8.44
N ILE A 78 -10.82 -6.58 9.76
CA ILE A 78 -10.62 -7.75 10.63
C ILE A 78 -11.94 -8.09 11.32
N ASP A 79 -12.33 -9.34 11.20
CA ASP A 79 -13.34 -9.97 12.05
C ASP A 79 -12.62 -10.65 13.22
N GLN A 80 -12.68 -10.01 14.38
CA GLN A 80 -11.99 -10.47 15.59
C GLN A 80 -12.59 -11.77 16.14
N GLU A 81 -13.90 -11.99 15.98
CA GLU A 81 -14.59 -13.13 16.59
C GLU A 81 -14.29 -14.43 15.86
N ASN A 82 -14.18 -14.37 14.53
CA ASN A 82 -13.94 -15.54 13.68
C ASN A 82 -12.49 -15.68 13.21
N ASP A 83 -11.57 -14.87 13.74
CA ASP A 83 -10.14 -14.84 13.38
C ASP A 83 -9.85 -14.83 11.87
N ARG A 84 -10.53 -13.92 11.16
CA ARG A 84 -10.46 -13.78 9.70
C ARG A 84 -10.38 -12.32 9.28
N ALA A 85 -9.92 -12.09 8.06
CA ALA A 85 -9.83 -10.76 7.48
C ALA A 85 -10.48 -10.72 6.09
N LEU A 86 -10.98 -9.55 5.73
CA LEU A 86 -11.62 -9.29 4.45
C LEU A 86 -10.55 -8.96 3.41
N PHE A 87 -10.67 -9.57 2.25
CA PHE A 87 -9.84 -9.27 1.11
C PHE A 87 -10.71 -9.07 -0.12
N SER A 88 -10.28 -8.18 -1.01
CA SER A 88 -10.93 -7.95 -2.28
C SER A 88 -10.03 -8.26 -3.46
N ARG A 89 -10.68 -8.42 -4.62
CA ARG A 89 -10.04 -8.62 -5.91
C ARG A 89 -10.66 -7.67 -6.91
N GLN A 90 -9.81 -6.93 -7.62
CA GLN A 90 -10.22 -6.04 -8.72
C GLN A 90 -9.99 -6.74 -10.05
N SER A 91 -10.89 -6.52 -11.01
CA SER A 91 -10.82 -7.08 -12.37
C SER A 91 -9.55 -6.65 -13.14
N ARG A 92 -8.95 -5.52 -12.75
CA ARG A 92 -7.71 -4.98 -13.33
C ARG A 92 -6.45 -5.68 -12.83
N PHE A 93 -6.52 -6.43 -11.74
CA PHE A 93 -5.35 -7.09 -11.15
C PHE A 93 -5.07 -8.44 -11.80
N VAL A 94 -3.86 -8.95 -11.54
CA VAL A 94 -3.47 -10.29 -11.99
C VAL A 94 -4.49 -11.30 -11.42
N PRO A 95 -5.00 -12.23 -12.24
CA PRO A 95 -5.96 -13.22 -11.77
C PRO A 95 -5.48 -13.90 -10.49
N ARG A 96 -6.37 -14.01 -9.49
CA ARG A 96 -6.13 -14.57 -8.14
C ARG A 96 -5.28 -13.72 -7.19
N MET A 97 -5.02 -12.46 -7.51
CA MET A 97 -4.42 -11.53 -6.56
C MET A 97 -5.48 -10.95 -5.63
N TRP A 98 -5.33 -11.20 -4.33
CA TRP A 98 -6.19 -10.66 -3.27
C TRP A 98 -5.43 -9.56 -2.53
N SER A 99 -6.11 -8.50 -2.13
CA SER A 99 -5.49 -7.35 -1.44
C SER A 99 -6.46 -6.76 -0.40
N CYS A 100 -5.92 -5.86 0.43
CA CYS A 100 -6.70 -4.97 1.27
C CYS A 100 -7.54 -4.01 0.41
N LEU A 101 -8.65 -3.52 0.96
CA LEU A 101 -9.44 -2.43 0.40
C LEU A 101 -8.63 -1.13 0.42
N ALA A 102 -8.82 -0.26 -0.57
CA ALA A 102 -8.12 1.02 -0.62
C ALA A 102 -8.87 2.05 -1.45
N GLY A 103 -8.90 3.29 -0.97
CA GLY A 103 -9.61 4.37 -1.64
C GLY A 103 -9.10 5.76 -1.33
N PHE A 104 -9.48 6.73 -2.15
CA PHE A 104 -9.04 8.11 -2.00
C PHE A 104 -9.79 8.79 -0.85
N ILE A 105 -9.10 9.71 -0.17
CA ILE A 105 -9.78 10.58 0.79
C ILE A 105 -10.63 11.63 0.05
N GLU A 106 -11.81 11.92 0.56
CA GLU A 106 -12.64 13.03 0.07
C GLU A 106 -12.35 14.36 0.79
N PRO A 107 -12.58 15.52 0.13
CA PRO A 107 -12.41 16.81 0.78
C PRO A 107 -13.32 16.98 2.01
N GLY A 108 -12.70 17.25 3.16
CA GLY A 108 -13.41 17.46 4.43
C GLY A 108 -13.57 16.20 5.27
N GLU A 109 -13.13 15.06 4.76
CA GLU A 109 -13.16 13.77 5.46
C GLU A 109 -11.89 13.56 6.29
N SER A 110 -12.01 12.91 7.46
CA SER A 110 -10.87 12.36 8.20
C SER A 110 -10.39 11.04 7.60
N LEU A 111 -9.17 10.60 7.94
CA LEU A 111 -8.66 9.32 7.44
C LEU A 111 -9.52 8.14 7.94
N GLU A 112 -10.00 8.24 9.18
CA GLU A 112 -10.84 7.22 9.78
C GLU A 112 -12.24 7.20 9.18
N GLU A 113 -12.81 8.35 8.78
CA GLU A 113 -14.07 8.40 8.03
C GLU A 113 -13.91 7.78 6.65
N ALA A 114 -12.83 8.10 5.93
CA ALA A 114 -12.53 7.52 4.62
C ALA A 114 -12.42 6.00 4.67
N VAL A 115 -11.74 5.46 5.69
CA VAL A 115 -11.68 4.00 5.91
C VAL A 115 -13.07 3.40 6.07
N ARG A 116 -13.99 4.06 6.79
CA ARG A 116 -15.35 3.56 7.00
C ARG A 116 -16.20 3.66 5.74
N ARG A 117 -16.14 4.79 5.04
CA ARG A 117 -16.87 5.03 3.81
C ARG A 117 -16.46 4.03 2.74
N GLU A 118 -15.17 3.96 2.42
CA GLU A 118 -14.64 3.06 1.39
C GLU A 118 -14.94 1.58 1.69
N THR A 119 -14.82 1.16 2.96
CA THR A 119 -15.19 -0.22 3.35
C THR A 119 -16.67 -0.50 3.09
N TRP A 120 -17.53 0.45 3.43
CA TRP A 120 -18.98 0.31 3.25
C TRP A 120 -19.40 0.39 1.78
N GLU A 121 -18.80 1.29 0.99
CA GLU A 121 -19.08 1.44 -0.44
C GLU A 121 -18.68 0.18 -1.23
N GLU A 122 -17.46 -0.33 -1.02
CA GLU A 122 -16.94 -1.46 -1.79
C GLU A 122 -17.56 -2.81 -1.36
N THR A 123 -17.91 -2.97 -0.08
CA THR A 123 -18.24 -4.30 0.49
C THR A 123 -19.50 -4.36 1.35
N GLY A 124 -20.14 -3.23 1.64
CA GLY A 124 -21.29 -3.14 2.54
C GLY A 124 -20.96 -3.37 4.02
N ILE A 125 -19.69 -3.58 4.37
CA ILE A 125 -19.27 -3.88 5.75
C ILE A 125 -19.16 -2.60 6.57
N GLU A 126 -19.83 -2.59 7.72
CA GLU A 126 -19.69 -1.54 8.71
C GLU A 126 -18.46 -1.83 9.58
N VAL A 127 -17.62 -0.81 9.77
CA VAL A 127 -16.42 -0.89 10.61
C VAL A 127 -16.50 0.06 11.80
N GLY A 128 -16.01 -0.41 12.94
CA GLY A 128 -15.98 0.31 14.21
C GLY A 128 -14.69 1.06 14.42
N GLU A 129 -13.82 0.45 15.22
CA GLU A 129 -12.50 1.00 15.55
C GLU A 129 -11.58 0.93 14.33
N VAL A 130 -10.81 2.00 14.11
CA VAL A 130 -9.86 2.16 13.02
C VAL A 130 -8.52 2.56 13.64
N VAL A 131 -7.48 1.77 13.40
CA VAL A 131 -6.16 1.91 14.03
C VAL A 131 -5.12 2.12 12.96
N TYR A 132 -4.42 3.25 13.02
CA TYR A 132 -3.30 3.53 12.14
C TYR A 132 -2.16 2.52 12.35
N HIS A 133 -1.60 2.01 11.25
CA HIS A 133 -0.46 1.10 11.26
C HIS A 133 0.82 1.76 10.72
N SER A 134 0.80 2.20 9.45
CA SER A 134 1.97 2.76 8.78
C SER A 134 1.58 3.61 7.57
N SER A 135 2.53 4.29 6.96
CA SER A 135 2.32 5.00 5.69
C SER A 135 3.42 4.69 4.70
N GLN A 136 3.10 4.67 3.41
CA GLN A 136 4.05 4.42 2.33
C GLN A 136 3.83 5.38 1.16
N PRO A 137 4.88 6.09 0.69
CA PRO A 137 4.79 6.83 -0.58
C PRO A 137 4.68 5.84 -1.74
N TRP A 138 3.74 6.10 -2.64
CA TRP A 138 3.41 5.23 -3.76
C TRP A 138 3.47 6.03 -5.07
N PRO A 139 4.66 6.15 -5.68
CA PRO A 139 4.88 6.92 -6.91
C PRO A 139 4.51 6.15 -8.19
N VAL A 140 4.00 4.91 -8.06
CA VAL A 140 3.73 4.01 -9.20
C VAL A 140 2.27 4.06 -9.67
N GLY A 141 1.51 5.07 -9.23
CA GLY A 141 0.16 5.33 -9.72
C GLY A 141 0.10 5.70 -11.21
N PRO A 142 -1.11 5.93 -11.76
CA PRO A 142 -1.30 6.41 -13.13
C PRO A 142 -0.42 7.63 -13.40
N SER A 143 0.08 7.80 -14.63
CA SER A 143 0.95 8.94 -15.00
C SER A 143 0.30 10.31 -14.74
N SER A 144 -1.02 10.39 -14.61
CA SER A 144 -1.74 11.62 -14.24
C SER A 144 -1.65 11.98 -12.75
N ILE A 145 -1.20 11.06 -11.88
CA ILE A 145 -1.12 11.25 -10.44
C ILE A 145 0.36 11.17 -10.01
N PRO A 146 1.00 12.31 -9.71
CA PRO A 146 2.44 12.36 -9.46
C PRO A 146 2.90 11.51 -8.27
N CYS A 147 2.12 11.50 -7.18
CA CYS A 147 2.44 10.74 -5.98
C CYS A 147 1.18 10.46 -5.17
N GLN A 148 0.95 9.19 -4.82
CA GLN A 148 -0.05 8.80 -3.84
C GLN A 148 0.65 8.56 -2.49
N LEU A 149 0.01 8.96 -1.40
CA LEU A 149 0.43 8.61 -0.05
C LEU A 149 -0.53 7.55 0.49
N MET A 150 -0.07 6.30 0.51
CA MET A 150 -0.84 5.20 1.09
C MET A 150 -0.75 5.28 2.61
N VAL A 151 -1.90 5.30 3.28
CA VAL A 151 -2.00 5.34 4.73
C VAL A 151 -2.70 4.07 5.18
N GLY A 152 -1.95 3.20 5.86
CA GLY A 152 -2.36 1.86 6.25
C GLY A 152 -3.08 1.81 7.59
N PHE A 153 -4.21 1.12 7.63
CA PHE A 153 -5.05 0.95 8.80
C PHE A 153 -5.43 -0.51 9.06
N PHE A 154 -5.65 -0.83 10.32
CA PHE A 154 -6.50 -1.95 10.73
C PHE A 154 -7.89 -1.41 11.03
N ALA A 155 -8.92 -2.04 10.48
CA ALA A 155 -10.30 -1.69 10.75
C ALA A 155 -11.04 -2.91 11.31
N TYR A 156 -11.87 -2.73 12.33
CA TYR A 156 -12.56 -3.85 12.97
C TYR A 156 -14.04 -3.89 12.56
N ALA A 157 -14.45 -5.01 11.96
CA ALA A 157 -15.78 -5.19 11.42
C ALA A 157 -16.85 -5.27 12.52
N LYS A 158 -18.00 -4.64 12.28
CA LYS A 158 -19.22 -4.70 13.08
C LYS A 158 -20.30 -5.55 12.41
N SER A 159 -20.34 -5.55 11.09
CA SER A 159 -21.17 -6.44 10.27
C SER A 159 -20.29 -7.41 9.49
N LEU A 160 -20.87 -8.53 9.05
CA LEU A 160 -20.15 -9.62 8.37
C LEU A 160 -20.74 -9.99 7.01
N GLU A 161 -21.93 -9.48 6.69
CA GLU A 161 -22.61 -9.71 5.42
C GLU A 161 -21.98 -8.86 4.34
N ILE A 162 -21.35 -9.52 3.36
CA ILE A 162 -20.66 -8.86 2.26
C ILE A 162 -21.67 -8.58 1.14
N ASN A 163 -21.76 -7.31 0.74
CA ASN A 163 -22.43 -6.88 -0.47
C ASN A 163 -21.42 -6.15 -1.37
N VAL A 164 -20.88 -6.86 -2.36
CA VAL A 164 -19.80 -6.33 -3.21
C VAL A 164 -20.36 -5.39 -4.26
N ASP A 165 -19.79 -4.19 -4.36
CA ASP A 165 -20.00 -3.35 -5.55
C ASP A 165 -19.24 -3.92 -6.74
N LYS A 166 -20.00 -4.46 -7.70
CA LYS A 166 -19.47 -5.09 -8.91
C LYS A 166 -18.99 -4.09 -9.97
N GLU A 167 -19.22 -2.79 -9.79
CA GLU A 167 -18.63 -1.76 -10.66
C GLU A 167 -17.13 -1.61 -10.41
N GLU A 168 -16.69 -1.72 -9.15
CA GLU A 168 -15.29 -1.54 -8.75
C GLU A 168 -14.56 -2.85 -8.44
N LEU A 169 -15.20 -3.76 -7.71
CA LEU A 169 -14.61 -5.02 -7.27
C LEU A 169 -15.16 -6.20 -8.06
N GLU A 170 -14.28 -7.13 -8.41
CA GLU A 170 -14.70 -8.41 -8.95
C GLU A 170 -15.25 -9.31 -7.85
N ASP A 171 -14.59 -9.33 -6.69
CA ASP A 171 -15.02 -10.13 -5.54
C ASP A 171 -14.46 -9.62 -4.21
N ALA A 172 -15.12 -10.01 -3.11
CA ALA A 172 -14.62 -9.81 -1.75
C ALA A 172 -15.02 -10.99 -0.86
N GLU A 173 -14.05 -11.51 -0.10
CA GLU A 173 -14.22 -12.71 0.72
C GLU A 173 -13.50 -12.59 2.07
N TRP A 174 -14.09 -13.24 3.07
CA TRP A 174 -13.44 -13.45 4.36
C TRP A 174 -12.49 -14.63 4.30
N HIS A 175 -11.23 -14.42 4.67
CA HIS A 175 -10.23 -15.49 4.72
C HIS A 175 -9.65 -15.66 6.11
N SER A 176 -9.55 -16.92 6.55
CA SER A 176 -9.01 -17.27 7.86
C SER A 176 -7.55 -16.86 7.98
N ARG A 177 -7.11 -16.52 9.19
CA ARG A 177 -5.70 -16.22 9.46
C ARG A 177 -4.77 -17.36 9.04
N GLU A 178 -5.21 -18.60 9.20
CA GLU A 178 -4.42 -19.78 8.82
C GLU A 178 -4.19 -19.85 7.31
N ASP A 179 -5.23 -19.63 6.50
CA ASP A 179 -5.11 -19.64 5.04
C ASP A 179 -4.24 -18.49 4.54
N VAL A 180 -4.37 -17.31 5.16
CA VAL A 180 -3.53 -16.15 4.87
C VAL A 180 -2.05 -16.44 5.17
N LYS A 181 -1.75 -17.06 6.32
CA LYS A 181 -0.37 -17.50 6.65
C LYS A 181 0.18 -18.47 5.60
N LYS A 182 -0.60 -19.47 5.19
CA LYS A 182 -0.20 -20.42 4.14
C LYS A 182 0.09 -19.71 2.82
N ALA A 183 -0.76 -18.77 2.42
CA ALA A 183 -0.59 -17.99 1.19
C ALA A 183 0.66 -17.10 1.22
N LEU A 184 0.95 -16.44 2.36
CA LEU A 184 2.16 -15.63 2.54
C LEU A 184 3.44 -16.48 2.45
N VAL A 185 3.49 -17.63 3.13
CA VAL A 185 4.66 -18.54 3.08
C VAL A 185 4.85 -19.13 1.68
N ALA A 186 3.76 -19.51 0.99
CA ALA A 186 3.82 -19.99 -0.38
C ALA A 186 4.35 -18.91 -1.35
N ALA A 187 3.94 -17.66 -1.16
CA ALA A 187 4.41 -16.51 -1.94
C ALA A 187 5.92 -16.24 -1.73
N GLU A 188 6.41 -16.37 -0.49
CA GLU A 188 7.84 -16.23 -0.16
C GLU A 188 8.69 -17.39 -0.73
N TYR A 189 8.20 -18.63 -0.66
CA TYR A 189 8.94 -19.81 -1.11
C TYR A 189 9.09 -19.88 -2.63
N LYS A 190 8.02 -19.58 -3.39
CA LYS A 190 8.01 -19.70 -4.86
C LYS A 190 8.84 -18.60 -5.53
N LYS A 191 8.80 -17.37 -5.01
CA LYS A 191 9.57 -16.22 -5.53
C LYS A 191 11.06 -16.36 -5.23
N SER A 192 11.40 -16.87 -4.04
CA SER A 192 12.79 -17.14 -3.65
C SER A 192 13.42 -18.26 -4.48
N GLN A 193 12.69 -19.35 -4.74
CA GLN A 193 13.20 -20.46 -5.55
C GLN A 193 13.29 -20.13 -7.04
N ILE A 194 12.30 -19.45 -7.64
CA ILE A 194 12.35 -19.08 -9.07
C ILE A 194 13.47 -18.06 -9.32
N THR A 195 13.65 -17.07 -8.45
CA THR A 195 14.70 -16.05 -8.60
C THR A 195 16.09 -16.64 -8.36
N ALA A 196 16.24 -17.57 -7.40
CA ALA A 196 17.49 -18.27 -7.16
C ALA A 196 17.82 -19.25 -8.29
N ALA A 197 16.85 -20.04 -8.76
CA ALA A 197 17.03 -20.99 -9.87
C ALA A 197 17.35 -20.27 -11.18
N ALA A 198 16.65 -19.18 -11.52
CA ALA A 198 16.93 -18.39 -12.73
C ALA A 198 18.30 -17.71 -12.67
N LYS A 199 18.72 -17.19 -11.50
CA LYS A 199 20.08 -16.64 -11.32
C LYS A 199 21.15 -17.73 -11.43
N VAL A 200 20.94 -18.89 -10.81
CA VAL A 200 21.86 -20.03 -10.88
C VAL A 200 21.97 -20.53 -12.32
N GLU A 201 20.86 -20.64 -13.03
CA GLU A 201 20.83 -21.11 -14.41
C GLU A 201 21.48 -20.11 -15.38
N GLN A 202 21.29 -18.80 -15.16
CA GLN A 202 21.97 -17.73 -15.90
C GLN A 202 23.47 -17.67 -15.59
N MET A 203 23.89 -17.98 -14.35
CA MET A 203 25.29 -18.10 -13.97
C MET A 203 25.95 -19.36 -14.56
N CYS A 204 25.21 -20.46 -14.69
CA CYS A 204 25.70 -21.71 -15.28
C CYS A 204 25.78 -21.67 -16.81
N LYS A 205 24.94 -20.88 -17.49
CA LYS A 205 24.90 -20.84 -18.97
C LYS A 205 25.88 -19.86 -19.61
N GLY A 206 26.50 -18.94 -18.86
CA GLY A 206 27.36 -17.91 -19.41
C GLY A 206 26.56 -16.90 -20.25
N VAL A 207 26.93 -15.62 -20.19
CA VAL A 207 26.21 -14.57 -20.94
C VAL A 207 26.59 -14.66 -22.41
N GLU A 208 25.82 -15.42 -23.20
CA GLU A 208 25.78 -15.19 -24.65
C GLU A 208 24.72 -14.14 -24.98
N LYS A 209 25.19 -13.08 -25.65
CA LYS A 209 24.41 -11.92 -26.05
C LYS A 209 23.39 -12.32 -27.12
N GLY A 210 22.13 -12.08 -26.78
CA GLY A 210 21.08 -11.75 -27.75
C GLY A 210 20.11 -12.87 -28.03
N GLN A 211 18.90 -12.76 -27.47
CA GLN A 211 17.64 -13.09 -28.15
C GLN A 211 16.45 -12.60 -27.31
N ASN A 212 15.40 -12.14 -28.01
CA ASN A 212 14.19 -11.53 -27.49
C ASN A 212 13.33 -12.54 -26.70
N LEU A 213 12.95 -12.20 -25.47
CA LEU A 213 12.03 -12.96 -24.62
C LEU A 213 10.58 -12.50 -24.85
N ALA A 214 9.90 -13.11 -25.82
CA ALA A 214 8.45 -12.98 -25.98
C ALA A 214 7.71 -14.30 -26.25
N ALA A 215 8.42 -15.42 -26.38
CA ALA A 215 7.82 -16.73 -26.53
C ALA A 215 8.61 -17.67 -25.63
N ASP A 216 7.97 -18.11 -24.55
CA ASP A 216 8.23 -19.34 -23.78
C ASP A 216 7.78 -19.15 -22.33
N PHE A 217 6.48 -18.88 -22.16
CA PHE A 217 5.78 -19.08 -20.89
C PHE A 217 4.69 -20.13 -21.12
N ASN A 218 5.08 -21.38 -21.27
CA ASN A 218 4.20 -22.51 -21.02
C ASN A 218 4.71 -23.22 -19.77
N VAL A 219 4.14 -22.86 -18.62
CA VAL A 219 4.33 -23.58 -17.35
C VAL A 219 3.22 -24.60 -17.25
N GLU A 220 3.59 -25.88 -17.33
CA GLU A 220 2.68 -26.98 -17.07
C GLU A 220 2.18 -26.96 -15.61
N SER A 221 0.91 -27.30 -15.48
CA SER A 221 0.06 -27.46 -14.31
C SER A 221 0.72 -28.07 -13.08
N GLY A 222 1.17 -27.21 -12.16
CA GLY A 222 1.05 -27.48 -10.72
C GLY A 222 -0.11 -26.63 -10.19
N GLU A 223 -0.94 -27.15 -9.30
CA GLU A 223 -2.07 -26.42 -8.70
C GLU A 223 -1.63 -24.99 -8.35
N LEU A 224 -2.17 -24.03 -9.09
CA LEU A 224 -1.92 -22.62 -8.85
C LEU A 224 -2.47 -22.33 -7.46
N ALA A 225 -1.65 -21.73 -6.58
CA ALA A 225 -2.09 -21.36 -5.25
C ALA A 225 -3.43 -20.58 -5.38
N PRO A 226 -4.47 -20.95 -4.62
CA PRO A 226 -5.81 -20.39 -4.79
C PRO A 226 -5.83 -18.87 -4.52
N MET A 227 -4.81 -18.37 -3.82
CA MET A 227 -4.66 -16.98 -3.41
C MET A 227 -3.20 -16.56 -3.45
N PHE A 228 -2.95 -15.34 -3.92
CA PHE A 228 -1.66 -14.67 -3.85
C PHE A 228 -1.82 -13.22 -3.37
N PHE A 229 -0.89 -12.77 -2.53
CA PHE A 229 -0.86 -11.41 -1.98
C PHE A 229 0.20 -10.53 -2.65
N PRO A 230 0.07 -9.19 -2.58
CA PRO A 230 1.13 -8.28 -3.00
C PRO A 230 2.49 -8.65 -2.41
N GLY A 231 3.55 -8.32 -3.15
CA GLY A 231 4.92 -8.63 -2.74
C GLY A 231 5.34 -7.90 -1.45
N PRO A 232 6.46 -8.32 -0.82
CA PRO A 232 6.87 -7.90 0.52
C PRO A 232 7.19 -6.41 0.69
N PHE A 233 7.20 -5.64 -0.39
CA PHE A 233 7.44 -4.19 -0.37
C PHE A 233 6.15 -3.37 -0.47
N ALA A 234 4.99 -4.00 -0.67
CA ALA A 234 3.71 -3.31 -0.70
C ALA A 234 3.18 -3.11 0.73
N ILE A 235 2.63 -1.94 1.03
CA ILE A 235 1.97 -1.66 2.31
C ILE A 235 0.86 -2.67 2.63
N ALA A 236 0.12 -3.15 1.63
CA ALA A 236 -0.83 -4.24 1.79
C ALA A 236 -0.17 -5.48 2.38
N HIS A 237 0.98 -5.92 1.85
CA HIS A 237 1.72 -7.05 2.41
C HIS A 237 2.13 -6.80 3.85
N HIS A 238 2.58 -5.59 4.20
CA HIS A 238 2.95 -5.26 5.58
C HIS A 238 1.77 -5.32 6.54
N LEU A 239 0.60 -4.81 6.16
CA LEU A 239 -0.63 -4.93 6.95
C LEU A 239 -1.00 -6.40 7.16
N ILE A 240 -1.04 -7.17 6.07
CA ILE A 240 -1.46 -8.57 6.06
C ILE A 240 -0.50 -9.43 6.89
N SER A 241 0.81 -9.28 6.68
CA SER A 241 1.83 -10.02 7.42
C SER A 241 1.87 -9.61 8.90
N SER A 242 1.72 -8.32 9.23
CA SER A 242 1.65 -7.87 10.62
C SER A 242 0.44 -8.43 11.35
N TRP A 243 -0.72 -8.48 10.69
CA TRP A 243 -1.88 -9.15 11.27
C TRP A 243 -1.61 -10.65 11.36
N ALA A 244 -1.32 -11.33 10.25
CA ALA A 244 -1.17 -12.77 10.21
C ALA A 244 -0.18 -13.30 11.26
N PHE A 245 0.98 -12.68 11.42
CA PHE A 245 2.03 -13.12 12.33
C PHE A 245 2.08 -12.37 13.67
N GLN A 246 1.05 -11.60 14.03
CA GLN A 246 0.91 -11.12 15.40
C GLN A 246 0.75 -12.34 16.32
N ASP A 247 1.79 -12.66 17.10
CA ASP A 247 1.67 -13.60 18.19
C ASP A 247 0.61 -13.08 19.17
N ALA A 248 -0.20 -13.97 19.74
CA ALA A 248 -1.22 -13.66 20.74
C ALA A 248 -0.62 -13.20 22.09
N VAL A 249 0.30 -12.25 22.07
CA VAL A 249 0.95 -11.64 23.23
C VAL A 249 0.26 -10.30 23.47
N GLY A 250 -0.80 -10.31 24.28
CA GLY A 250 -1.34 -9.05 24.82
C GLY A 250 -2.82 -8.96 25.12
N GLY A 251 -3.49 -10.03 25.58
CA GLY A 251 -4.81 -9.93 26.23
C GLY A 251 -4.76 -9.26 27.62
N GLY A 252 -4.11 -8.09 27.72
CA GLY A 252 -4.01 -7.29 28.94
C GLY A 252 -4.73 -5.97 28.76
N GLN A 253 -5.94 -5.87 29.35
CA GLN A 253 -6.73 -4.64 29.43
C GLN A 253 -5.87 -3.41 29.77
N ALA A 254 -5.64 -2.54 28.80
CA ALA A 254 -5.27 -1.16 29.07
C ALA A 254 -6.52 -0.40 29.50
N ARG A 255 -6.94 -0.62 30.75
CA ARG A 255 -7.94 0.21 31.43
C ARG A 255 -7.35 1.62 31.55
N LEU A 256 -7.76 2.52 30.65
CA LEU A 256 -7.52 3.95 30.75
C LEU A 256 -8.01 4.42 32.13
N LYS A 257 -7.08 4.65 33.06
CA LYS A 257 -7.35 5.39 34.29
C LYS A 257 -7.63 6.83 33.85
N GLN A 258 -8.89 7.25 33.90
CA GLN A 258 -9.22 8.67 33.86
C GLN A 258 -8.53 9.36 35.04
N PRO A 259 -7.80 10.46 34.82
CA PRO A 259 -7.38 11.31 35.93
C PRO A 259 -8.62 12.03 36.47
N SER A 260 -8.97 11.73 37.72
CA SER A 260 -9.93 12.48 38.52
C SER A 260 -9.35 13.88 38.79
N GLY A 261 -9.61 14.81 37.89
CA GLY A 261 -9.34 16.24 38.06
C GLY A 261 -10.65 17.00 38.21
N SER A 262 -11.05 17.25 39.45
CA SER A 262 -12.14 18.16 39.79
C SER A 262 -11.81 19.57 39.30
N PHE A 263 -12.47 20.04 38.24
CA PHE A 263 -12.59 21.47 37.98
C PHE A 263 -13.82 21.99 38.71
N SER A 264 -13.58 22.59 39.89
CA SER A 264 -14.53 23.48 40.53
C SER A 264 -14.43 24.85 39.87
N SER A 265 -15.60 25.36 39.51
CA SER A 265 -15.91 26.73 39.09
C SER A 265 -15.21 27.81 39.91
N LEU A 266 -14.66 28.82 39.21
CA LEU A 266 -14.81 30.26 39.45
C LEU A 266 -14.26 31.03 38.23
#